data_AF-A0A699JFG7-F1
#
_entry.id   AF-A0A699JFG7-F1
#
_cell.length_a   1.000
_cell.length_b   1.000
_cell.length_c   1.000
_cell.angle_alpha   90.00
_cell.angle_beta   90.00
_cell.angle_gamma   90.00
#
_symmetry.space_group_name_H-M   'P 1'
#
loop_
_entity.id
_entity.type
_entity.pdbx_description
1 polymer ?
#
loop_
_entity_poly.entity_id
_entity_poly.type
_entity_poly.pdbx_seq_one_letter_code
_entity_poly.pdbx_strand_id
1 'polypeptide(L)'
;RVFIDILQKENKSSGPFLIYPMNRKRWDDRTSAVIPHEDLDVFYTVGLLHSTKNVEDAKIIDDQNKIILKLCEEIGINIKQYLPRYYKTKEEWMKHFGAKWSHFEEQKATYDPKMILSPGQRIFDSS
;
A
#
# COMPACT_ATOMS: atom_id res chain seq x y z
N ARG A 1 2.28 5.63 -22.38
CA ARG A 1 1.72 4.33 -22.85
C ARG A 1 2.28 3.17 -22.02
N VAL A 2 3.58 3.15 -21.73
CA VAL A 2 4.29 2.16 -20.87
C VAL A 2 3.51 1.66 -19.64
N PHE A 3 2.91 2.54 -18.82
CA PHE A 3 2.17 2.10 -17.63
C PHE A 3 0.89 1.33 -17.96
N ILE A 4 0.13 1.74 -18.97
CA ILE A 4 -1.06 1.01 -19.45
C ILE A 4 -0.63 -0.32 -20.08
N ASP A 5 0.48 -0.32 -20.82
CA ASP A 5 1.00 -1.52 -21.47
C ASP A 5 1.45 -2.55 -20.41
N ILE A 6 2.06 -2.09 -19.30
CA ILE A 6 2.40 -2.93 -18.15
C ILE A 6 1.14 -3.48 -17.48
N LEU A 7 0.10 -2.65 -17.28
CA LEU A 7 -1.14 -3.07 -16.63
C LEU A 7 -1.95 -4.08 -17.45
N GLN A 8 -1.98 -3.93 -18.77
CA GLN A 8 -2.75 -4.79 -19.67
C GLN A 8 -1.98 -6.03 -20.14
N LYS A 9 -0.69 -6.13 -19.82
CA LYS A 9 0.22 -7.16 -20.32
C LYS A 9 -0.31 -8.60 -20.21
N GLU A 10 -0.85 -8.95 -19.04
CA GLU A 10 -1.33 -10.32 -18.80
C GLU A 10 -2.73 -10.57 -19.38
N ASN A 11 -3.54 -9.52 -19.54
CA ASN A 11 -4.93 -9.58 -20.01
C ASN A 11 -5.77 -10.69 -19.29
N LYS A 12 -5.42 -10.99 -18.04
CA LYS A 12 -6.05 -12.04 -17.20
C LYS A 12 -7.06 -11.50 -16.20
N SER A 13 -7.21 -10.19 -16.12
CA SER A 13 -8.15 -9.56 -15.20
C SER A 13 -9.19 -8.74 -15.94
N SER A 14 -10.42 -8.83 -15.44
CA SER A 14 -11.50 -7.91 -15.75
C SER A 14 -11.74 -7.01 -14.54
N GLY A 15 -11.81 -5.70 -14.73
CA GLY A 15 -12.12 -4.78 -13.63
C GLY A 15 -11.72 -3.33 -13.92
N PRO A 16 -12.29 -2.36 -13.18
CA PRO A 16 -11.98 -0.96 -13.41
C PRO A 16 -10.61 -0.58 -12.83
N PHE A 17 -9.92 0.32 -13.53
CA PHE A 17 -8.78 1.05 -12.99
C PHE A 17 -9.24 2.45 -12.59
N LEU A 18 -9.11 2.77 -11.31
CA LEU A 18 -9.45 4.07 -10.77
C LEU A 18 -8.18 4.91 -10.67
N ILE A 19 -8.20 6.10 -11.28
CA ILE A 19 -7.14 7.09 -11.13
C ILE A 19 -7.82 8.44 -10.94
N TYR A 20 -7.67 9.03 -9.76
CA TYR A 20 -8.24 10.34 -9.47
C TYR A 20 -7.42 11.08 -8.41
N PRO A 21 -7.40 12.43 -8.47
CA PRO A 21 -6.68 13.24 -7.51
C PRO A 21 -7.42 13.31 -6.16
N MET A 22 -6.63 13.45 -5.10
CA MET A 22 -7.06 13.65 -3.72
C MET A 22 -6.43 14.92 -3.18
N ASN A 23 -7.21 15.71 -2.45
CA ASN A 23 -6.72 16.92 -1.78
C ASN A 23 -6.12 16.55 -0.43
N ARG A 24 -4.82 16.81 -0.24
CA ARG A 24 -4.09 16.52 0.99
C ARG A 24 -4.69 17.22 2.21
N LYS A 25 -5.20 18.45 2.07
CA LYS A 25 -5.77 19.26 3.17
C LYS A 25 -7.00 18.63 3.81
N ARG A 26 -7.59 17.60 3.19
CA ARG A 26 -8.70 16.82 3.76
C ARG A 26 -8.26 15.62 4.59
N TRP A 27 -6.96 15.39 4.71
CA TRP A 27 -6.37 14.31 5.49
C TRP A 27 -5.76 14.88 6.77
N ASP A 28 -6.16 14.34 7.91
CA ASP A 28 -5.65 14.76 9.21
C ASP A 28 -4.39 13.95 9.55
N ASP A 29 -3.25 14.64 9.65
CA ASP A 29 -1.95 14.02 9.89
C ASP A 29 -1.82 13.38 11.28
N ARG A 30 -2.72 13.71 12.22
CA ARG A 30 -2.80 13.06 13.55
C ARG A 30 -3.34 11.63 13.48
N THR A 31 -3.95 11.24 12.37
CA THR A 31 -4.41 9.87 12.16
C THR A 31 -3.25 8.95 11.75
N SER A 32 -3.41 7.64 11.99
CA SER A 32 -2.44 6.62 11.58
C SER A 32 -2.42 6.37 10.06
N ALA A 33 -3.28 7.04 9.28
CA ALA A 33 -3.26 6.90 7.84
C ALA A 33 -1.95 7.45 7.25
N VAL A 34 -1.42 6.74 6.26
CA VAL A 34 -0.19 7.07 5.57
C VAL A 34 -0.52 7.48 4.14
N ILE A 35 -0.15 8.70 3.77
CA ILE A 35 -0.29 9.26 2.42
C ILE A 35 1.09 9.66 1.87
N PRO A 36 1.25 9.82 0.54
CA PRO A 36 2.51 10.25 -0.08
C PRO A 36 3.00 11.62 0.42
N HIS A 37 4.22 12.00 0.01
CA HIS A 37 5.03 13.15 0.49
C HIS A 37 4.24 14.42 0.87
N GLU A 38 4.73 15.10 1.92
CA GLU A 38 4.04 16.21 2.56
C GLU A 38 3.98 17.51 1.75
N ASP A 39 4.94 17.71 0.83
CA ASP A 39 5.10 18.96 0.08
C ASP A 39 4.13 19.12 -1.11
N LEU A 40 3.23 18.15 -1.32
CA LEU A 40 2.25 18.18 -2.41
C LEU A 40 0.82 18.39 -1.88
N ASP A 41 0.15 19.43 -2.37
CA ASP A 41 -1.26 19.71 -2.06
C ASP A 41 -2.23 18.65 -2.62
N VAL A 42 -1.79 17.89 -3.62
CA VAL A 42 -2.56 16.85 -4.31
C VAL A 42 -1.74 15.59 -4.46
N PHE A 43 -2.35 14.44 -4.16
CA PHE A 43 -1.81 13.12 -4.50
C PHE A 43 -2.87 12.32 -5.27
N TYR A 44 -2.46 11.29 -6.01
CA TYR A 44 -3.39 10.46 -6.78
C TYR A 44 -3.65 9.15 -6.08
N THR A 45 -4.93 8.76 -6.04
CA THR A 45 -5.32 7.40 -5.72
C THR A 45 -5.30 6.57 -7.00
N VAL A 46 -4.59 5.45 -6.97
CA VAL A 46 -4.57 4.46 -8.05
C VAL A 46 -5.14 3.16 -7.49
N GLY A 47 -6.27 2.71 -8.03
CA GLY A 47 -6.94 1.48 -7.64
C GLY A 47 -7.01 0.50 -8.80
N LEU A 48 -6.27 -0.60 -8.71
CA LEU A 48 -6.31 -1.69 -9.68
C LEU A 48 -7.29 -2.77 -9.18
N LEU A 49 -8.57 -2.65 -9.53
CA LEU A 49 -9.65 -3.47 -8.97
C LEU A 49 -9.85 -4.75 -9.78
N HIS A 50 -8.86 -5.63 -9.70
CA HIS A 50 -8.82 -6.87 -10.46
C HIS A 50 -9.91 -7.85 -10.04
N SER A 51 -10.68 -8.35 -11.01
CA SER A 51 -11.46 -9.59 -10.89
C SER A 51 -10.83 -10.66 -11.79
N THR A 52 -10.70 -11.87 -11.27
CA THR A 52 -10.09 -13.01 -11.99
C THR A 52 -11.06 -14.19 -12.02
N LYS A 53 -10.91 -15.07 -13.01
CA LYS A 53 -11.82 -16.20 -13.22
C LYS A 53 -11.47 -17.42 -12.37
N ASN A 54 -10.19 -17.57 -12.03
CA ASN A 54 -9.64 -18.72 -11.32
C ASN A 54 -8.42 -18.29 -10.47
N VAL A 55 -7.87 -19.25 -9.73
CA VAL A 55 -6.75 -19.04 -8.79
C VAL A 55 -5.43 -18.83 -9.54
N GLU A 56 -5.25 -19.44 -10.70
CA GLU A 56 -4.07 -19.30 -11.54
C GLU A 56 -3.93 -17.87 -12.07
N ASP A 57 -5.01 -17.33 -12.62
CA ASP A 57 -5.10 -15.93 -13.07
C ASP A 57 -4.88 -14.98 -11.87
N ALA A 58 -5.41 -15.30 -10.69
CA ALA A 58 -5.17 -14.49 -9.48
C ALA A 58 -3.69 -14.43 -9.09
N LYS A 59 -2.96 -15.54 -9.21
CA LYS A 59 -1.50 -15.58 -8.94
C LYS A 59 -0.73 -14.74 -9.96
N ILE A 60 -1.07 -14.86 -11.24
CA ILE A 60 -0.44 -14.06 -12.31
C ILE A 60 -0.60 -12.56 -12.03
N ILE A 61 -1.81 -12.13 -11.66
CA ILE A 61 -2.11 -10.74 -11.32
C ILE A 61 -1.38 -10.30 -10.03
N ASP A 62 -1.30 -11.15 -9.01
CA ASP A 62 -0.55 -10.85 -7.79
C ASP A 62 0.95 -10.65 -8.06
N ASP A 63 1.54 -11.43 -8.95
CA ASP A 63 2.94 -11.28 -9.36
C ASP A 63 3.15 -10.02 -10.21
N GLN A 64 2.20 -9.70 -11.09
CA GLN A 64 2.20 -8.44 -11.84
C GLN A 64 2.15 -7.22 -10.90
N ASN A 65 1.33 -7.26 -9.84
CA ASN A 65 1.26 -6.20 -8.84
C ASN A 65 2.61 -5.98 -8.14
N LYS A 66 3.32 -7.06 -7.77
CA LYS A 66 4.67 -6.96 -7.18
C LYS A 66 5.66 -6.30 -8.15
N ILE A 67 5.60 -6.62 -9.44
CA ILE A 67 6.44 -6.01 -10.47
C ILE A 67 6.15 -4.50 -10.58
N ILE A 68 4.88 -4.10 -10.56
CA ILE A 68 4.49 -2.67 -10.60
C ILE A 68 5.05 -1.92 -9.39
N LEU A 69 4.92 -2.48 -8.18
CA LEU A 69 5.46 -1.87 -6.98
C LEU A 69 6.98 -1.73 -7.04
N LYS A 70 7.68 -2.78 -7.50
CA LYS A 70 9.13 -2.76 -7.68
C LYS A 70 9.57 -1.70 -8.70
N LEU A 71 8.88 -1.60 -9.82
CA LEU A 71 9.17 -0.60 -10.84
C LEU A 71 8.99 0.82 -10.29
N CYS A 72 7.90 1.07 -9.56
CA CYS A 72 7.66 2.36 -8.92
C CYS A 72 8.80 2.74 -7.96
N GLU A 73 9.32 1.78 -7.19
CA GLU A 73 10.48 1.98 -6.33
C GLU A 73 11.76 2.28 -7.15
N GLU A 74 12.05 1.49 -8.18
CA GLU A 74 13.25 1.65 -9.04
C GLU A 74 13.31 3.00 -9.75
N ILE A 75 12.15 3.53 -10.15
CA ILE A 75 12.07 4.85 -10.82
C ILE A 75 11.84 6.01 -9.84
N GLY A 76 11.86 5.74 -8.52
CA GLY A 76 11.81 6.77 -7.48
C GLY A 76 10.42 7.38 -7.23
N ILE A 77 9.32 6.73 -7.65
CA ILE A 77 7.98 7.18 -7.29
C ILE A 77 7.71 6.80 -5.83
N ASN A 78 7.51 7.81 -4.98
CA ASN A 78 7.12 7.60 -3.59
C ASN A 78 5.65 7.14 -3.47
N ILE A 79 5.42 5.86 -3.69
CA ILE A 79 4.12 5.23 -3.49
C ILE A 79 3.89 4.88 -2.01
N LYS A 80 2.67 5.10 -1.53
CA LYS A 80 2.18 4.53 -0.28
C LYS A 80 1.02 3.60 -0.60
N GLN A 81 1.18 2.31 -0.32
CA GLN A 81 0.13 1.32 -0.54
C GLN A 81 -1.05 1.61 0.39
N TYR A 82 -2.24 1.83 -0.17
CA TYR A 82 -3.48 1.81 0.58
C TYR A 82 -3.94 0.37 0.76
N LEU A 83 -4.33 -0.02 1.99
CA LEU A 83 -4.55 -1.43 2.37
C LEU A 83 -3.32 -2.32 2.07
N PRO A 84 -2.15 -2.00 2.67
CA PRO A 84 -0.90 -2.69 2.40
C PRO A 84 -0.99 -4.19 2.69
N ARG A 85 -0.53 -5.01 1.74
CA ARG A 85 -0.61 -6.49 1.81
C ARG A 85 0.76 -7.19 1.70
N TYR A 86 1.74 -6.53 1.09
CA TYR A 86 3.01 -7.18 0.74
C TYR A 86 4.10 -7.05 1.80
N TYR A 87 3.94 -6.16 2.78
CA TYR A 87 4.87 -6.02 3.89
C TYR A 87 4.75 -7.19 4.86
N LYS A 88 5.89 -7.74 5.25
CA LYS A 88 6.04 -8.92 6.11
C LYS A 88 7.01 -8.69 7.24
N THR A 89 7.89 -7.69 7.16
CA THR A 89 8.87 -7.37 8.21
C THR A 89 8.60 -6.02 8.86
N LYS A 90 9.09 -5.86 10.09
CA LYS A 90 9.03 -4.59 10.81
C LYS A 90 9.69 -3.46 10.02
N GLU A 91 10.82 -3.72 9.35
CA GLU A 91 11.56 -2.75 8.57
C GLU A 91 10.75 -2.25 7.36
N GLU A 92 10.02 -3.15 6.70
CA GLU A 92 9.12 -2.78 5.60
C GLU A 92 7.98 -1.89 6.09
N TRP A 93 7.42 -2.18 7.27
CA TRP A 93 6.42 -1.33 7.91
C TRP A 93 6.98 0.01 8.38
N MET A 94 8.17 0.03 8.96
CA MET A 94 8.88 1.26 9.31
C MET A 94 9.08 2.15 8.08
N LYS A 95 9.48 1.57 6.95
CA LYS A 95 9.59 2.28 5.66
C LYS A 95 8.23 2.79 5.15
N HIS A 96 7.17 2.00 5.34
CA HIS A 96 5.80 2.42 5.00
C HIS A 96 5.36 3.63 5.82
N PHE A 97 5.41 3.55 7.15
CA PHE A 97 5.00 4.63 8.06
C PHE A 97 5.94 5.84 8.04
N GLY A 98 7.23 5.64 7.75
CA GLY A 98 8.24 6.69 7.72
C GLY A 98 8.32 7.43 9.07
N ALA A 99 8.23 8.77 9.03
CA ALA A 99 8.28 9.61 10.22
C ALA A 99 7.17 9.31 11.25
N LYS A 100 6.04 8.70 10.83
CA LYS A 100 4.95 8.32 11.74
C LYS A 100 5.25 7.04 12.55
N TRP A 101 6.30 6.28 12.22
CA TRP A 101 6.54 4.96 12.83
C TRP A 101 6.64 5.03 14.36
N SER A 102 7.46 5.92 14.91
CA SER A 102 7.68 6.01 16.35
C SER A 102 6.40 6.31 17.12
N HIS A 103 5.55 7.20 16.59
CA HIS A 103 4.26 7.49 17.19
C HIS A 103 3.30 6.29 17.08
N PHE A 104 3.28 5.60 15.94
CA PHE A 104 2.45 4.40 15.76
C PHE A 104 2.83 3.28 16.73
N GLU A 105 4.13 3.07 16.97
CA GLU A 105 4.65 2.10 17.94
C GLU A 105 4.29 2.47 19.39
N GLU A 106 4.36 3.75 19.76
CA GLU A 106 3.92 4.25 21.07
C GLU A 106 2.41 4.02 21.31
N GLN A 107 1.59 4.33 20.30
CA GLN A 107 0.15 4.05 20.36
C GLN A 107 -0.11 2.55 20.50
N LYS A 108 0.64 1.70 19.79
CA LYS A 108 0.52 0.24 19.94
C LYS A 108 0.84 -0.21 21.37
N ALA A 109 1.93 0.26 21.96
CA ALA A 109 2.30 -0.07 23.33
C ALA A 109 1.26 0.41 24.36
N THR A 110 0.59 1.54 24.09
CA THR A 110 -0.43 2.11 24.97
C THR A 110 -1.74 1.33 24.92
N TYR A 111 -2.23 1.01 23.71
CA TYR A 111 -3.59 0.48 23.53
C TYR A 111 -3.66 -1.02 23.25
N ASP A 112 -2.57 -1.65 22.81
CA ASP A 112 -2.47 -3.10 22.63
C ASP A 112 -1.06 -3.61 23.03
N PRO A 113 -0.68 -3.49 24.32
CA PRO A 113 0.63 -3.90 24.82
C PRO A 113 0.91 -5.40 24.67
N LYS A 114 -0.14 -6.22 24.53
CA LYS A 114 -0.03 -7.67 24.32
C LYS A 114 0.00 -8.08 22.85
N MET A 115 -0.11 -7.11 21.93
CA MET A 115 -0.06 -7.32 20.48
C MET A 115 -1.09 -8.35 19.99
N ILE A 116 -2.30 -8.35 20.56
CA ILE A 116 -3.35 -9.34 20.25
C ILE A 116 -4.31 -8.85 19.16
N LEU A 117 -4.35 -7.53 18.90
CA LEU A 117 -5.30 -6.95 17.96
C LEU A 117 -4.76 -7.01 16.53
N SER A 118 -5.60 -7.58 15.65
CA SER A 118 -5.39 -7.65 14.19
C SER A 118 -4.03 -8.24 13.75
N PRO A 119 -3.61 -9.42 14.26
CA PRO A 119 -2.31 -10.03 13.93
C PRO A 119 -2.15 -10.33 12.44
N GLY A 120 -3.26 -10.47 11.70
CA GLY A 120 -3.25 -10.64 10.25
C GLY A 120 -2.60 -9.50 9.46
N GLN A 121 -2.47 -8.30 10.06
CA GLN A 121 -1.73 -7.18 9.47
C GLN A 121 -0.21 -7.37 9.51
N ARG A 122 0.32 -8.24 10.40
CA ARG A 122 1.75 -8.55 10.49
C ARG A 122 2.65 -7.33 10.68
N ILE A 123 2.16 -6.34 11.44
CA ILE A 123 2.95 -5.15 11.81
C ILE A 123 3.72 -5.40 13.10
N PHE A 124 3.05 -6.05 14.07
CA PHE A 124 3.58 -6.43 15.36
C PHE A 124 3.19 -7.87 15.64
N ASP A 125 4.14 -8.66 16.13
CA ASP A 125 3.93 -10.05 16.51
C ASP A 125 4.07 -10.20 18.01
N SER A 126 3.22 -11.01 18.63
CA SER A 126 3.19 -11.23 20.09
C SER A 126 4.30 -12.17 20.60
N SER A 127 5.34 -12.42 19.78
CA SER A 127 6.33 -13.50 19.97
C SER A 127 7.74 -12.95 20.09
#